data_AF-A0A537JEZ2-F1
#
_entry.id   AF-A0A537JEZ2-F1
#
_cell.length_a   1.000
_cell.length_b   1.000
_cell.length_c   1.000
_cell.angle_alpha   90.00
_cell.angle_beta   90.00
_cell.angle_gamma   90.00
#
_symmetry.space_group_name_H-M   'P 1'
#
loop_
_entity.id
_entity.type
_entity.pdbx_description
1 polymer ?
#
loop_
_entity_poly.entity_id
_entity_poly.type
_entity_poly.pdbx_seq_one_letter_code
_entity_poly.pdbx_strand_id
1 'polypeptide(L)'
;MKDVDVLADSLHIVYFGTAIGEIMRDKLIPNHAFALSKLISDDIERVELSYDNAISYLKRKDLKNVIIQNKGWQMVTYQRRPLGWINVLPHRINNYYPKELRILKDI
;
A
#
# COMPACT_ATOMS: atom_id res chain seq x y z
N MET A 1 4.31 27.57 -5.29
CA MET A 1 4.56 26.73 -6.48
C MET A 1 5.92 27.07 -7.10
N LYS A 2 6.19 28.36 -7.41
CA LYS A 2 7.50 28.82 -7.92
C LYS A 2 8.73 28.31 -7.17
N ASP A 3 8.69 28.21 -5.85
CA ASP A 3 9.87 27.78 -5.07
C ASP A 3 10.22 26.30 -5.31
N VAL A 4 9.23 25.44 -5.51
CA VAL A 4 9.45 24.01 -5.82
C VAL A 4 10.10 23.87 -7.18
N ASP A 5 9.63 24.64 -8.17
CA ASP A 5 10.16 24.59 -9.54
C ASP A 5 11.63 25.04 -9.55
N VAL A 6 11.96 26.13 -8.84
CA VAL A 6 13.34 26.61 -8.69
C VAL A 6 14.26 25.58 -8.01
N LEU A 7 13.76 24.92 -6.96
CA LEU A 7 14.50 23.87 -6.27
C LEU A 7 14.70 22.62 -7.14
N ALA A 8 13.69 22.25 -7.95
CA ALA A 8 13.75 21.13 -8.86
C ALA A 8 14.76 21.35 -9.98
N ASP A 9 14.88 22.58 -10.48
CA ASP A 9 15.87 22.94 -11.51
C ASP A 9 17.30 22.97 -10.97
N SER A 10 17.47 23.22 -9.66
CA SER A 10 18.79 23.43 -9.05
C SER A 10 19.35 22.22 -8.30
N LEU A 11 18.50 21.24 -7.95
CA LEU A 11 18.85 20.11 -7.09
C LEU A 11 18.41 18.79 -7.71
N HIS A 12 19.21 17.75 -7.49
CA HIS A 12 18.77 16.38 -7.78
C HIS A 12 17.74 15.93 -6.74
N ILE A 13 16.46 15.94 -7.11
CA ILE A 13 15.38 15.49 -6.24
C ILE A 13 15.48 13.98 -6.02
N VAL A 14 15.78 13.58 -4.78
CA VAL A 14 15.78 12.17 -4.36
C VAL A 14 14.38 11.71 -3.94
N TYR A 15 13.59 12.59 -3.32
CA TYR A 15 12.24 12.29 -2.85
C TYR A 15 11.40 13.58 -2.81
N PHE A 16 10.15 13.52 -3.30
CA PHE A 16 9.27 14.67 -3.42
C PHE A 16 7.94 14.43 -2.71
N GLY A 17 7.88 14.81 -1.43
CA GLY A 17 6.68 14.60 -0.60
C GLY A 17 6.27 13.12 -0.50
N THR A 18 5.01 12.84 -0.16
CA THR A 18 4.51 11.46 -0.11
C THR A 18 3.99 11.04 -1.49
N ALA A 19 4.59 10.00 -2.07
CA ALA A 19 4.04 9.40 -3.29
C ALA A 19 2.63 8.85 -3.03
N ILE A 20 1.64 9.34 -3.76
CA ILE A 20 0.24 8.91 -3.64
C ILE A 20 0.01 7.61 -4.43
N GLY A 21 0.58 7.53 -5.63
CA GLY A 21 0.37 6.44 -6.57
C GLY A 21 0.82 6.79 -7.97
N GLU A 22 0.58 5.87 -8.90
CA GLU A 22 0.88 6.02 -10.32
C GLU A 22 -0.38 5.77 -11.14
N ILE A 23 -0.58 6.54 -12.21
CA ILE A 23 -1.66 6.29 -13.16
C ILE A 23 -1.18 5.25 -14.16
N MET A 24 -1.84 4.10 -14.20
CA MET A 24 -1.57 3.04 -15.15
C MET A 24 -2.88 2.60 -15.82
N ARG A 25 -2.95 2.71 -17.15
CA ARG A 25 -4.13 2.34 -17.95
C ARG A 25 -5.43 2.93 -17.37
N ASP A 26 -5.41 4.25 -17.15
CA ASP A 26 -6.53 5.04 -16.60
C ASP A 26 -6.98 4.65 -15.19
N LYS A 27 -6.13 3.95 -14.43
CA LYS A 27 -6.38 3.58 -13.04
C LYS A 27 -5.26 4.07 -12.14
N LEU A 28 -5.61 4.62 -10.98
CA LEU A 28 -4.66 4.90 -9.93
C LEU A 28 -4.23 3.59 -9.27
N ILE A 29 -2.93 3.32 -9.28
CA ILE A 29 -2.29 2.30 -8.46
C ILE A 29 -1.69 3.01 -7.25
N PRO A 30 -2.24 2.83 -6.04
CA PRO A 30 -1.77 3.55 -4.87
C PRO A 30 -0.38 3.08 -4.46
N ASN A 31 0.45 4.04 -4.05
CA ASN A 31 1.81 3.77 -3.58
C ASN A 31 1.79 3.34 -2.11
N HIS A 32 2.76 2.51 -1.71
CA HIS A 32 2.92 2.06 -0.33
C HIS A 32 3.14 3.22 0.65
N ALA A 33 3.89 4.25 0.25
CA ALA A 33 4.11 5.45 1.06
C ALA A 33 2.80 6.14 1.45
N PHE A 34 1.79 6.12 0.58
CA PHE A 34 0.49 6.69 0.87
C PHE A 34 -0.24 5.95 2.00
N ALA A 35 -0.19 4.61 2.01
CA ALA A 35 -0.80 3.80 3.07
C ALA A 35 -0.20 4.08 4.45
N LEU A 36 1.10 4.41 4.50
CA LEU A 36 1.81 4.69 5.75
C LEU A 36 1.79 6.17 6.15
N SER A 37 1.16 7.03 5.35
CA SER A 37 1.11 8.46 5.59
C SER A 37 -0.03 8.85 6.53
N LYS A 38 0.02 10.09 7.05
CA LYS A 38 -1.10 10.72 7.75
C LYS A 38 -2.12 11.37 6.81
N LEU A 39 -1.91 11.27 5.50
CA LEU A 39 -2.74 11.92 4.48
C LEU A 39 -3.96 11.09 4.08
N ILE A 40 -4.06 9.86 4.58
CA ILE A 40 -5.08 8.92 4.16
C ILE A 40 -6.41 9.17 4.89
N SER A 41 -7.51 9.14 4.14
CA SER A 41 -8.85 9.28 4.72
C SER A 41 -9.23 8.03 5.53
N ASP A 42 -10.03 8.23 6.57
CA ASP A 42 -10.66 7.16 7.32
C ASP A 42 -11.74 6.43 6.51
N ASP A 43 -12.24 7.04 5.44
CA ASP A 43 -13.25 6.45 4.52
C ASP A 43 -12.68 5.35 3.61
N ILE A 44 -11.35 5.18 3.57
CA ILE A 44 -10.72 4.11 2.82
C ILE A 44 -11.10 2.76 3.44
N GLU A 45 -11.61 1.85 2.61
CA GLU A 45 -11.93 0.49 3.04
C GLU A 45 -10.69 -0.24 3.57
N ARG A 46 -10.83 -0.82 4.76
CA ARG A 46 -9.75 -1.48 5.50
C ARG A 46 -10.06 -2.94 5.75
N VAL A 47 -9.04 -3.77 5.61
CA VAL A 47 -9.07 -5.19 5.93
C VAL A 47 -8.12 -5.44 7.10
N GLU A 48 -8.70 -5.66 8.27
CA GLU A 48 -7.95 -6.02 9.47
C GLU A 48 -7.50 -7.47 9.40
N LEU A 49 -6.19 -7.70 9.47
CA LEU A 49 -5.59 -9.02 9.39
C LEU A 49 -5.35 -9.60 10.79
N SER A 50 -5.39 -10.94 10.88
CA SER A 50 -4.79 -11.65 12.01
C SER A 50 -3.26 -11.54 11.94
N TYR A 51 -2.57 -11.88 13.04
CA TYR A 51 -1.11 -11.92 13.05
C TYR A 51 -0.54 -12.81 11.93
N ASP A 52 -1.05 -14.03 11.76
CA ASP A 52 -0.59 -14.96 10.73
C ASP A 52 -0.79 -14.44 9.30
N ASN A 53 -1.92 -13.76 9.07
CA ASN A 53 -2.18 -13.13 7.78
C ASN A 53 -1.35 -11.85 7.59
N ALA A 54 -1.03 -11.11 8.64
CA ALA A 54 -0.11 -9.97 8.56
C ALA A 54 1.31 -10.44 8.20
N ILE A 55 1.81 -11.51 8.82
CA ILE A 55 3.10 -12.11 8.44
C ILE A 55 3.05 -12.64 7.00
N SER A 56 1.97 -13.32 6.61
CA SER A 56 1.79 -13.76 5.22
C SER A 56 1.77 -12.58 4.24
N TYR A 57 1.11 -11.48 4.59
CA TYR A 57 1.09 -10.24 3.81
C TYR A 57 2.51 -9.67 3.62
N LEU A 58 3.28 -9.52 4.70
CA LEU A 58 4.65 -8.98 4.64
C LEU A 58 5.63 -9.92 3.90
N LYS A 59 5.35 -11.22 3.87
CA LYS A 59 6.08 -12.22 3.07
C LYS A 59 5.59 -12.30 1.62
N ARG A 60 4.48 -11.64 1.28
CA ARG A 60 3.76 -11.76 0.01
C ARG A 60 3.32 -13.20 -0.30
N LYS A 61 2.86 -13.92 0.73
CA LYS A 61 2.16 -15.22 0.63
C LYS A 61 0.64 -14.98 0.57
N ASP A 62 -0.10 -16.02 0.18
CA ASP A 62 -1.56 -15.97 0.11
C ASP A 62 -2.18 -15.76 1.50
N LEU A 63 -3.22 -14.92 1.55
CA LEU A 63 -3.97 -14.67 2.77
C LEU A 63 -5.08 -15.73 2.93
N LYS A 64 -5.22 -16.28 4.13
CA LYS A 64 -6.18 -17.37 4.41
C LYS A 64 -7.39 -16.84 5.15
N ASN A 65 -8.59 -17.29 4.75
CA ASN A 65 -9.86 -17.01 5.44
C ASN A 65 -10.10 -15.53 5.73
N VAL A 66 -9.60 -14.63 4.87
CA VAL A 66 -9.84 -13.19 5.02
C VAL A 66 -11.24 -12.88 4.53
N ILE A 67 -12.04 -12.27 5.39
CA ILE A 67 -13.39 -11.81 5.06
C ILE A 67 -13.25 -10.48 4.32
N ILE A 68 -13.59 -10.46 3.03
CA ILE A 68 -13.60 -9.25 2.22
C ILE A 68 -14.99 -9.07 1.62
N GLN A 69 -15.56 -7.88 1.82
CA GLN A 69 -16.93 -7.57 1.38
C GLN A 69 -16.95 -7.06 -0.06
N ASN A 70 -16.02 -6.17 -0.42
CA ASN A 70 -16.01 -5.50 -1.72
C ASN A 70 -14.77 -5.86 -2.56
N LYS A 71 -14.85 -5.59 -3.86
CA LYS A 71 -13.72 -5.70 -4.79
C LYS A 71 -13.02 -4.35 -4.92
N GLY A 72 -11.76 -4.35 -5.32
CA GLY A 72 -10.97 -3.16 -5.59
C GLY A 72 -9.83 -2.94 -4.61
N TRP A 73 -9.32 -1.71 -4.58
CA TRP A 73 -8.22 -1.32 -3.72
C TRP A 73 -8.66 -1.17 -2.27
N GLN A 74 -7.99 -1.88 -1.38
CA GLN A 74 -8.25 -1.83 0.06
C GLN A 74 -6.95 -1.76 0.82
N MET A 75 -6.98 -1.08 1.95
CA MET A 75 -5.84 -0.97 2.85
C MET A 75 -5.84 -2.14 3.82
N VAL A 76 -4.73 -2.84 3.96
CA VAL A 76 -4.59 -3.84 5.01
C VAL A 76 -4.05 -3.21 6.29
N THR A 77 -4.60 -3.66 7.42
CA THR A 77 -4.20 -3.20 8.75
C THR A 77 -3.92 -4.39 9.67
N TYR A 78 -3.07 -4.17 10.67
CA TYR A 78 -2.90 -5.08 11.81
C TYR A 78 -2.84 -4.24 13.09
N GLN A 79 -3.64 -4.60 14.08
CA GLN A 79 -3.87 -3.79 15.28
C GLN A 79 -4.26 -2.35 14.94
N ARG A 80 -5.10 -2.17 13.91
CA ARG A 80 -5.50 -0.86 13.35
C ARG A 80 -4.35 -0.02 12.79
N ARG A 81 -3.15 -0.60 12.58
CA ARG A 81 -2.02 0.08 11.96
C ARG A 81 -1.92 -0.31 10.49
N PRO A 82 -1.81 0.66 9.55
CA PRO A 82 -1.63 0.36 8.14
C PRO A 82 -0.37 -0.48 7.87
N LEU A 83 -0.51 -1.49 7.02
CA LEU A 83 0.61 -2.27 6.50
C LEU A 83 0.88 -1.98 5.01
N GLY A 84 -0.16 -1.65 4.25
CA GLY A 84 -0.06 -1.38 2.82
C GLY A 84 -1.37 -1.66 2.08
N TRP A 85 -1.27 -1.96 0.79
CA TRP A 85 -2.41 -2.16 -0.10
C TRP A 85 -2.58 -3.61 -0.55
N ILE A 86 -3.84 -3.97 -0.79
CA ILE A 86 -4.25 -5.12 -1.60
C ILE A 86 -5.18 -4.64 -2.71
N ASN A 87 -5.20 -5.37 -3.82
CA ASN A 87 -6.22 -5.21 -4.85
C ASN A 87 -7.05 -6.50 -4.94
N VAL A 88 -8.29 -6.42 -4.49
CA VAL A 88 -9.23 -7.54 -4.39
C VAL A 88 -9.94 -7.70 -5.72
N LEU A 89 -9.75 -8.85 -6.32
CA LEU A 89 -10.35 -9.25 -7.58
C LEU A 89 -11.30 -10.41 -7.33
N PRO A 90 -12.17 -10.78 -8.29
CA PRO A 90 -13.21 -11.77 -8.04
C PRO A 90 -12.73 -13.09 -7.44
N HIS A 91 -11.54 -13.56 -7.81
CA HIS A 91 -11.03 -14.89 -7.42
C HIS A 91 -9.60 -14.83 -6.85
N ARG A 92 -9.06 -13.64 -6.62
CA ARG A 92 -7.69 -13.47 -6.11
C ARG A 92 -7.53 -12.15 -5.39
N ILE A 93 -6.53 -12.11 -4.52
CA ILE A 93 -6.10 -10.90 -3.86
C ILE A 93 -4.66 -10.65 -4.30
N ASN A 94 -4.43 -9.54 -5.00
CA ASN A 94 -3.08 -9.13 -5.32
C ASN A 94 -2.50 -8.38 -4.12
N ASN A 95 -1.37 -8.87 -3.60
CA ASN A 95 -0.62 -8.21 -2.55
C ASN A 95 0.42 -7.24 -3.16
N TYR A 96 0.25 -5.94 -2.83
CA TYR A 96 1.07 -4.82 -3.30
C TYR A 96 2.16 -4.39 -2.30
N TYR A 97 2.54 -5.26 -1.37
CA TYR A 97 3.65 -4.99 -0.46
C TYR A 97 4.99 -4.90 -1.23
N PRO A 98 5.80 -3.84 -1.00
CA PRO A 98 7.04 -3.59 -1.75
C PRO A 98 8.02 -4.75 -1.67
N LYS A 99 8.74 -5.02 -2.77
CA LYS A 99 9.62 -6.20 -2.89
C LYS A 99 10.80 -6.15 -1.93
N GLU A 100 11.38 -4.97 -1.83
CA GLU A 100 12.53 -4.60 -1.03
C GLU A 100 12.25 -4.65 0.48
N LEU A 101 10.97 -4.58 0.89
CA LEU A 101 10.56 -4.63 2.30
C LEU A 101 10.11 -6.01 2.77
N ARG A 102 10.10 -7.02 1.88
CA ARG A 102 9.56 -8.35 2.19
C ARG A 102 10.37 -9.04 3.28
N ILE A 103 9.65 -9.73 4.15
CA ILE A 103 10.27 -10.71 5.04
C ILE A 103 10.65 -11.93 4.17
N LEU A 104 11.95 -12.26 4.12
CA LEU A 104 12.46 -13.35 3.27
C LEU A 104 12.74 -14.65 4.03
N LYS A 105 12.95 -14.58 5.34
CA LYS A 105 13.23 -15.75 6.19
C LYS A 105 12.02 -16.12 7.03
N ASP A 106 11.81 -17.41 7.23
CA ASP A 106 10.91 -17.90 8.27
C ASP A 106 11.63 -17.79 9.63
N ILE A 107 10.88 -17.48 10.68
CA ILE A 107 11.37 -17.43 12.08
C ILE A 107 11.25 -18.85 12.63
#